data_AF-A0A937PHY5-F1
#
_entry.id   AF-A0A937PHY5-F1
#
_cell.length_a   1.000
_cell.length_b   1.000
_cell.length_c   1.000
_cell.angle_alpha   90.00
_cell.angle_beta   90.00
_cell.angle_gamma   90.00
#
_symmetry.space_group_name_H-M   'P 1'
#
loop_
_entity.id
_entity.type
_entity.pdbx_description
1 polymer ?
#
loop_
_entity_poly.entity_id
_entity_poly.type
_entity_poly.pdbx_seq_one_letter_code
_entity_poly.pdbx_strand_id
1 'polypeptide(L)'
;MKNNRPVPIAIYINKIPRLFEEFIDLAGRNIIMEKGLSKKHKFSSAVNFYFKNKDKNWHEVEVPKFVIDAVNEIGNFVFLKSVLLSSSRGKPIKALLRAKAIGTFSVEAMIASHYVRRGFLIRWLSVFSKDPPDLVIYDPSNKIAVDVEVKIKEGNVSVETMFDSLSRGLQSLKRRDSKSNERAIVVIHNSDDLHWVEWLRDPDVTKRLISRLENDEYKIVSGIVFSGGELVINEKDGGQQYHTKFVAFRSNAATCQLPKRFLTGSGNI
;
A
#
# COMPACT_ATOMS: atom_id res chain seq x y z
N MET A 1 -16.20 19.60 -10.06
CA MET A 1 -15.75 18.20 -9.94
C MET A 1 -15.46 17.93 -8.48
N LYS A 2 -16.10 16.94 -7.84
CA LYS A 2 -15.81 16.60 -6.43
C LYS A 2 -14.35 16.17 -6.34
N ASN A 3 -13.60 16.78 -5.43
CA ASN A 3 -12.20 16.43 -5.17
C ASN A 3 -12.10 14.93 -4.84
N ASN A 4 -11.56 14.12 -5.76
CA ASN A 4 -11.23 12.69 -5.56
C ASN A 4 -9.98 12.52 -4.67
N ARG A 5 -9.84 13.38 -3.66
CA ARG A 5 -8.81 13.21 -2.65
C ARG A 5 -9.23 12.02 -1.78
N PRO A 6 -8.32 11.08 -1.49
CA PRO A 6 -8.63 10.04 -0.54
C PRO A 6 -9.07 10.66 0.77
N VAL A 7 -10.18 10.15 1.29
CA VAL A 7 -10.60 10.46 2.66
C VAL A 7 -9.62 9.73 3.58
N PRO A 8 -8.89 10.45 4.46
CA PRO A 8 -8.00 9.81 5.41
C PRO A 8 -8.78 8.90 6.35
N ILE A 9 -8.10 7.89 6.89
CA ILE A 9 -8.64 7.16 8.03
C ILE A 9 -8.36 8.03 9.26
N ALA A 10 -9.40 8.65 9.80
CA ALA A 10 -9.31 9.29 11.10
C ALA A 10 -9.28 8.23 12.19
N ILE A 11 -8.21 8.22 12.97
CA ILE A 11 -8.03 7.30 14.09
C ILE A 11 -8.26 8.09 15.36
N TYR A 12 -9.41 7.83 15.95
CA TYR A 12 -9.78 8.35 17.25
C TYR A 12 -9.32 7.37 18.32
N ILE A 13 -8.81 7.88 19.44
CA ILE A 13 -8.28 7.07 20.54
C ILE A 13 -9.28 5.98 20.98
N ASN A 14 -10.57 6.35 21.06
CA ASN A 14 -11.64 5.41 21.42
C ASN A 14 -11.89 4.28 20.41
N LYS A 15 -11.37 4.37 19.18
CA LYS A 15 -11.47 3.31 18.16
C LYS A 15 -10.27 2.35 18.17
N ILE A 16 -9.17 2.71 18.82
CA ILE A 16 -7.94 1.91 18.86
C ILE A 16 -8.20 0.47 19.36
N PRO A 17 -8.93 0.24 20.48
CA PRO A 17 -9.14 -1.12 20.98
C PRO A 17 -9.82 -2.01 19.94
N ARG A 18 -10.91 -1.51 19.35
CA ARG A 18 -11.68 -2.22 18.34
C ARG A 18 -10.86 -2.53 17.10
N LEU A 19 -10.02 -1.60 16.64
CA LEU A 19 -9.15 -1.84 15.49
C LEU A 19 -8.15 -2.98 15.76
N PHE A 20 -7.56 -3.03 16.96
CA PHE A 20 -6.70 -4.15 17.35
C PHE A 20 -7.48 -5.46 17.46
N GLU A 21 -8.68 -5.47 18.04
CA GLU A 21 -9.51 -6.66 18.11
C GLU A 21 -9.82 -7.23 16.73
N GLU A 22 -10.31 -6.39 15.82
CA GLU A 22 -10.65 -6.81 14.47
C GLU A 22 -9.43 -7.30 13.69
N PHE A 23 -8.25 -6.70 13.92
CA PHE A 23 -6.99 -7.16 13.35
C PHE A 23 -6.55 -8.51 13.91
N ILE A 24 -6.60 -8.69 15.23
CA ILE A 24 -6.25 -9.94 15.90
C ILE A 24 -7.16 -11.08 15.43
N ASP A 25 -8.46 -10.80 15.28
CA ASP A 25 -9.41 -11.75 14.69
C ASP A 25 -9.02 -12.13 13.27
N LEU A 26 -8.72 -11.13 12.43
CA LEU A 26 -8.33 -11.34 11.05
C LEU A 26 -7.03 -12.14 10.93
N ALA A 27 -6.05 -11.88 11.79
CA ALA A 27 -4.75 -12.55 11.79
C ALA A 27 -4.76 -13.95 12.44
N GLY A 28 -5.86 -14.32 13.12
CA GLY A 28 -6.01 -15.62 13.78
C GLY A 28 -5.87 -15.52 15.30
N ARG A 29 -6.94 -15.02 15.96
CA ARG A 29 -7.00 -14.74 17.40
C ARG A 29 -6.38 -15.85 18.26
N ASN A 30 -6.80 -17.10 18.07
CA ASN A 30 -6.35 -18.21 18.91
C ASN A 30 -4.82 -18.36 18.89
N ILE A 31 -4.20 -18.18 17.73
CA ILE A 31 -2.73 -18.27 17.59
C ILE A 31 -2.04 -17.11 18.31
N ILE A 32 -2.55 -15.89 18.13
CA ILE A 32 -1.97 -14.70 18.77
C ILE A 32 -2.15 -14.74 20.30
N MET A 33 -3.30 -15.20 20.78
CA MET A 33 -3.57 -15.33 22.22
C MET A 33 -2.69 -16.38 22.89
N GLU A 34 -2.43 -17.50 22.22
CA GLU A 34 -1.62 -18.60 22.77
C GLU A 34 -0.12 -18.33 22.67
N LYS A 35 0.34 -17.78 21.53
CA LYS A 35 1.78 -17.69 21.19
C LYS A 35 2.32 -16.28 21.11
N GLY A 36 1.45 -15.27 21.09
CA GLY A 36 1.82 -13.90 20.76
C GLY A 36 2.27 -13.73 19.31
N LEU A 37 2.57 -12.48 18.94
CA LEU A 37 3.33 -12.20 17.72
C LEU A 37 4.83 -12.30 18.02
N SER A 38 5.59 -12.88 17.09
CA SER A 38 7.06 -12.89 17.15
C SER A 38 7.61 -11.48 17.44
N LYS A 39 8.64 -11.35 18.28
CA LYS A 39 9.31 -10.05 18.55
C LYS A 39 9.86 -9.39 17.28
N LYS A 40 10.11 -10.15 16.22
CA LYS A 40 10.55 -9.64 14.90
C LYS A 40 9.39 -9.10 14.04
N HIS A 41 8.15 -9.34 14.47
CA HIS A 41 6.97 -8.86 13.77
C HIS A 41 6.79 -7.36 14.01
N LYS A 42 6.57 -6.57 12.96
CA LYS A 42 6.50 -5.10 13.08
C LYS A 42 5.46 -4.60 14.09
N PHE A 43 4.31 -5.29 14.18
CA PHE A 43 3.25 -4.93 15.13
C PHE A 43 3.38 -5.57 16.52
N SER A 44 4.44 -6.33 16.81
CA SER A 44 4.58 -7.07 18.08
C SER A 44 4.45 -6.15 19.30
N SER A 45 5.20 -5.04 19.33
CA SER A 45 5.19 -4.09 20.45
C SER A 45 3.82 -3.44 20.63
N ALA A 46 3.15 -3.07 19.53
CA ALA A 46 1.83 -2.44 19.57
C ALA A 46 0.73 -3.40 20.04
N VAL A 47 0.77 -4.66 19.59
CA VAL A 47 -0.17 -5.71 20.04
C VAL A 47 0.05 -6.05 21.52
N ASN A 48 1.29 -6.10 21.99
CA ASN A 48 1.58 -6.29 23.42
C ASN A 48 1.08 -5.12 24.27
N PHE A 49 1.25 -3.88 23.77
CA PHE A 49 0.69 -2.70 24.42
C PHE A 49 -0.84 -2.77 24.52
N TYR A 50 -1.51 -3.19 23.45
CA TYR A 50 -2.95 -3.42 23.43
C TYR A 50 -3.36 -4.44 24.52
N PHE A 51 -2.75 -5.63 24.56
CA PHE A 51 -3.11 -6.64 25.55
C PHE A 51 -2.90 -6.20 27.01
N LYS A 52 -1.87 -5.38 27.28
CA LYS A 52 -1.62 -4.82 28.62
C LYS A 52 -2.69 -3.83 29.07
N ASN A 53 -3.39 -3.18 28.13
CA ASN A 53 -4.31 -2.09 28.42
C ASN A 53 -5.76 -2.36 27.95
N LYS A 54 -6.06 -3.54 27.39
CA LYS A 54 -7.36 -3.84 26.76
C LYS A 54 -8.57 -3.59 27.67
N ASP A 55 -8.43 -3.85 28.97
CA ASP A 55 -9.53 -3.76 29.95
C ASP A 55 -9.56 -2.40 30.68
N LYS A 56 -8.70 -1.44 30.30
CA LYS A 56 -8.64 -0.10 30.91
C LYS A 56 -9.58 0.89 30.21
N ASN A 57 -9.84 2.02 30.87
CA ASN A 57 -10.43 3.18 30.20
C ASN A 57 -9.40 3.80 29.23
N TRP A 58 -9.59 3.61 27.93
CA TRP A 58 -8.64 4.07 26.91
C TRP A 58 -8.51 5.59 26.79
N HIS A 59 -9.46 6.36 27.33
CA HIS A 59 -9.32 7.81 27.43
C HIS A 59 -8.24 8.26 28.43
N GLU A 60 -7.84 7.38 29.35
CA GLU A 60 -6.83 7.64 30.39
C GLU A 60 -5.49 6.97 30.07
N VAL A 61 -5.43 6.19 28.99
CA VAL A 61 -4.21 5.51 28.55
C VAL A 61 -3.38 6.46 27.71
N GLU A 62 -2.17 6.78 28.15
CA GLU A 62 -1.19 7.46 27.30
C GLU A 62 -0.78 6.53 26.16
N VAL A 63 -1.14 6.88 24.93
CA VAL A 63 -0.88 6.06 23.73
C VAL A 63 0.42 6.50 23.08
N PRO A 64 1.48 5.66 23.08
CA PRO A 64 2.75 6.00 22.43
C PRO A 64 2.62 6.11 20.91
N LYS A 65 3.45 6.95 20.29
CA LYS A 65 3.48 7.16 18.83
C LYS A 65 3.55 5.86 18.01
N PHE A 66 4.41 4.91 18.40
CA PHE A 66 4.53 3.63 17.68
C PHE A 66 3.24 2.80 17.67
N VAL A 67 2.35 2.98 18.65
CA VAL A 67 1.04 2.33 18.68
C VAL A 67 0.13 3.01 17.66
N ILE A 68 0.14 4.35 17.62
CA ILE A 68 -0.66 5.11 16.66
C ILE A 68 -0.26 4.74 15.22
N ASP A 69 1.04 4.74 14.93
CA ASP A 69 1.58 4.36 13.61
C ASP A 69 1.16 2.93 13.23
N ALA A 70 1.21 1.98 14.17
CA ALA A 70 0.74 0.61 13.94
C ALA A 70 -0.78 0.54 13.67
N VAL A 71 -1.58 1.32 14.41
CA VAL A 71 -3.04 1.35 14.25
C VAL A 71 -3.44 1.92 12.89
N ASN A 72 -2.67 2.86 12.33
CA ASN A 72 -2.87 3.37 10.98
C ASN A 72 -2.80 2.27 9.93
N GLU A 73 -1.73 1.49 9.97
CA GLU A 73 -1.57 0.36 9.05
C GLU A 73 -2.64 -0.71 9.27
N ILE A 74 -2.92 -1.03 10.54
CA ILE A 74 -3.97 -1.97 10.93
C ILE A 74 -5.35 -1.54 10.39
N GLY A 75 -5.65 -0.24 10.44
CA GLY A 75 -6.90 0.31 9.93
C GLY A 75 -7.15 -0.03 8.46
N ASN A 76 -6.09 -0.14 7.65
CA ASN A 76 -6.22 -0.56 6.25
C ASN A 76 -6.65 -2.03 6.13
N PHE A 77 -6.08 -2.93 6.94
CA PHE A 77 -6.48 -4.33 6.95
C PHE A 77 -7.91 -4.52 7.44
N VAL A 78 -8.28 -3.83 8.53
CA VAL A 78 -9.64 -3.89 9.09
C VAL A 78 -10.66 -3.36 8.07
N PHE A 79 -10.38 -2.23 7.42
CA PHE A 79 -11.23 -1.70 6.35
C PHE A 79 -11.41 -2.70 5.19
N LEU A 80 -10.36 -3.46 4.87
CA LEU A 80 -10.37 -4.45 3.80
C LEU A 80 -10.82 -5.85 4.25
N LYS A 81 -11.27 -6.04 5.49
CA LYS A 81 -11.58 -7.35 6.08
C LYS A 81 -12.46 -8.22 5.19
N SER A 82 -13.53 -7.69 4.61
CA SER A 82 -14.42 -8.44 3.71
C SER A 82 -13.73 -8.89 2.41
N VAL A 83 -12.87 -8.04 1.84
CA VAL A 83 -12.06 -8.36 0.66
C VAL A 83 -11.02 -9.43 1.01
N LEU A 84 -10.37 -9.31 2.17
CA LEU A 84 -9.35 -10.27 2.62
C LEU A 84 -9.94 -11.65 2.90
N LEU A 85 -11.11 -11.72 3.55
CA LEU A 85 -11.81 -12.97 3.83
C LEU A 85 -12.31 -13.67 2.55
N SER A 86 -12.66 -12.91 1.50
CA SER A 86 -13.10 -13.46 0.21
C SER A 86 -11.95 -13.78 -0.75
N SER A 87 -10.76 -13.22 -0.54
CA SER A 87 -9.59 -13.42 -1.42
C SER A 87 -8.92 -14.79 -1.23
N SER A 88 -8.57 -15.43 -2.36
CA SER A 88 -7.64 -16.59 -2.52
C SER A 88 -7.43 -17.51 -1.29
N ARG A 89 -8.53 -17.88 -0.63
CA ARG A 89 -8.67 -18.75 0.54
C ARG A 89 -7.57 -18.58 1.62
N GLY A 90 -7.32 -17.34 2.03
CA GLY A 90 -6.60 -17.02 3.27
C GLY A 90 -5.09 -16.81 3.17
N LYS A 91 -4.51 -16.74 1.97
CA LYS A 91 -3.09 -16.35 1.80
C LYS A 91 -2.79 -14.98 2.42
N PRO A 92 -3.57 -13.91 2.14
CA PRO A 92 -3.32 -12.60 2.75
C PRO A 92 -3.41 -12.64 4.29
N ILE A 93 -4.38 -13.38 4.81
CA ILE A 93 -4.53 -13.63 6.25
C ILE A 93 -3.31 -14.35 6.84
N LYS A 94 -2.79 -15.41 6.19
CA LYS A 94 -1.58 -16.09 6.64
C LYS A 94 -0.34 -15.19 6.58
N ALA A 95 -0.28 -14.25 5.64
CA ALA A 95 0.81 -13.29 5.55
C ALA A 95 0.85 -12.33 6.74
N LEU A 96 -0.32 -12.03 7.36
CA LEU A 96 -0.41 -11.22 8.58
C LEU A 96 0.38 -11.80 9.76
N LEU A 97 0.65 -13.11 9.76
CA LEU A 97 1.43 -13.77 10.81
C LEU A 97 2.93 -13.83 10.51
N ARG A 98 3.37 -13.47 9.30
CA ARG A 98 4.76 -13.64 8.84
C ARG A 98 5.50 -12.30 8.88
N ALA A 99 6.46 -12.18 9.81
CA ALA A 99 7.22 -10.95 10.07
C ALA A 99 7.89 -10.29 8.84
N LYS A 100 8.39 -11.05 7.86
CA LYS A 100 9.01 -10.48 6.65
C LYS A 100 8.00 -10.10 5.56
N ALA A 101 6.83 -10.74 5.54
CA ALA A 101 5.83 -10.53 4.49
C ALA A 101 4.82 -9.42 4.83
N ILE A 102 4.64 -9.12 6.11
CA ILE A 102 3.71 -8.08 6.57
C ILE A 102 4.10 -6.69 6.05
N GLY A 103 5.38 -6.40 5.82
CA GLY A 103 5.80 -5.11 5.24
C GLY A 103 5.18 -4.87 3.86
N THR A 104 5.43 -5.77 2.89
CA THR A 104 4.83 -5.70 1.55
C THR A 104 3.32 -5.68 1.62
N PHE A 105 2.76 -6.55 2.45
CA PHE A 105 1.32 -6.69 2.57
C PHE A 105 0.64 -5.45 3.20
N SER A 106 1.30 -4.74 4.12
CA SER A 106 0.84 -3.44 4.63
C SER A 106 0.72 -2.40 3.52
N VAL A 107 1.72 -2.33 2.64
CA VAL A 107 1.71 -1.39 1.50
C VAL A 107 0.63 -1.78 0.49
N GLU A 108 0.47 -3.06 0.21
CA GLU A 108 -0.63 -3.57 -0.61
C GLU A 108 -2.00 -3.19 -0.04
N ALA A 109 -2.21 -3.37 1.28
CA ALA A 109 -3.45 -3.01 1.94
C ALA A 109 -3.71 -1.50 1.93
N MET A 110 -2.67 -0.69 2.11
CA MET A 110 -2.75 0.76 1.99
C MET A 110 -3.22 1.18 0.58
N ILE A 111 -2.57 0.67 -0.47
CA ILE A 111 -2.97 0.92 -1.87
C ILE A 111 -4.39 0.44 -2.12
N ALA A 112 -4.70 -0.79 -1.76
CA ALA A 112 -6.02 -1.39 -1.96
C ALA A 112 -7.12 -0.57 -1.27
N SER A 113 -6.91 -0.15 -0.02
CA SER A 113 -7.88 0.64 0.73
C SER A 113 -8.18 1.97 0.02
N HIS A 114 -7.15 2.61 -0.52
CA HIS A 114 -7.25 3.86 -1.27
C HIS A 114 -8.09 3.70 -2.54
N TYR A 115 -7.90 2.61 -3.29
CA TYR A 115 -8.66 2.33 -4.49
C TYR A 115 -10.10 1.87 -4.19
N VAL A 116 -10.34 1.07 -3.15
CA VAL A 116 -11.70 0.70 -2.73
C VAL A 116 -12.54 1.93 -2.41
N ARG A 117 -11.98 2.93 -1.70
CA ARG A 117 -12.68 4.20 -1.40
C ARG A 117 -13.06 5.01 -2.65
N ARG A 118 -12.41 4.75 -3.79
CA ARG A 118 -12.71 5.36 -5.10
C ARG A 118 -13.69 4.53 -5.94
N GLY A 119 -14.24 3.46 -5.37
CA GLY A 119 -15.20 2.57 -6.02
C GLY A 119 -14.57 1.50 -6.92
N PHE A 120 -13.30 1.17 -6.71
CA PHE A 120 -12.62 0.07 -7.42
C PHE A 120 -12.79 -1.24 -6.67
N LEU A 121 -12.69 -2.35 -7.38
CA LEU A 121 -12.62 -3.69 -6.80
C LEU A 121 -11.16 -4.16 -6.71
N ILE A 122 -10.82 -4.89 -5.66
CA ILE A 122 -9.45 -5.38 -5.43
C ILE A 122 -9.44 -6.90 -5.39
N ARG A 123 -8.40 -7.50 -5.96
CA ARG A 123 -8.20 -8.95 -5.94
C ARG A 123 -6.73 -9.31 -5.67
N TRP A 124 -6.49 -10.08 -4.61
CA TRP A 124 -5.21 -10.78 -4.39
C TRP A 124 -5.24 -12.15 -5.05
N LEU A 125 -4.34 -12.38 -6.01
CA LEU A 125 -4.25 -13.65 -6.71
C LEU A 125 -3.63 -14.75 -5.84
N SER A 126 -3.96 -15.99 -6.21
CA SER A 126 -3.51 -17.20 -5.53
C SER A 126 -1.98 -17.35 -5.57
N VAL A 127 -1.38 -17.95 -4.53
CA VAL A 127 0.03 -18.41 -4.59
C VAL A 127 0.28 -19.45 -5.67
N PHE A 128 -0.77 -20.16 -6.10
CA PHE A 128 -0.66 -21.21 -7.11
C PHE A 128 -0.68 -20.66 -8.54
N SER A 129 -0.98 -19.36 -8.69
CA SER A 129 -0.78 -18.67 -9.97
C SER A 129 0.73 -18.62 -10.26
N LYS A 130 1.12 -18.83 -11.53
CA LYS A 130 2.51 -18.67 -11.96
C LYS A 130 2.85 -17.18 -11.95
N ASP A 131 3.74 -16.76 -11.06
CA ASP A 131 4.25 -15.39 -10.89
C ASP A 131 3.16 -14.30 -10.81
N PRO A 132 2.24 -14.34 -9.83
CA PRO A 132 1.11 -13.41 -9.77
C PRO A 132 1.54 -11.98 -9.43
N PRO A 133 0.81 -10.93 -9.89
CA PRO A 133 0.85 -9.61 -9.28
C PRO A 133 0.65 -9.65 -7.76
N ASP A 134 1.23 -8.66 -7.09
CA ASP A 134 1.01 -8.45 -5.66
C ASP A 134 -0.49 -8.21 -5.40
N LEU A 135 -1.14 -7.37 -6.22
CA LEU A 135 -2.59 -7.23 -6.25
C LEU A 135 -3.11 -6.79 -7.63
N VAL A 136 -4.40 -6.99 -7.88
CA VAL A 136 -5.10 -6.51 -9.08
C VAL A 136 -6.15 -5.49 -8.68
N ILE A 137 -6.19 -4.35 -9.36
CA ILE A 137 -7.20 -3.31 -9.22
C ILE A 137 -8.12 -3.35 -10.44
N TYR A 138 -9.43 -3.41 -10.20
CA TYR A 138 -10.43 -3.41 -11.25
C TYR A 138 -11.31 -2.16 -11.17
N ASP A 139 -11.39 -1.43 -12.28
CA ASP A 139 -12.32 -0.31 -12.47
C ASP A 139 -13.64 -0.83 -13.04
N PRO A 140 -14.72 -0.93 -12.25
CA PRO A 140 -16.00 -1.43 -12.74
C PRO A 140 -16.63 -0.52 -13.79
N SER A 141 -16.32 0.78 -13.78
CA SER A 141 -16.92 1.72 -14.72
C SER A 141 -16.31 1.60 -16.11
N ASN A 142 -14.99 1.36 -16.19
CA ASN A 142 -14.27 1.22 -17.46
C ASN A 142 -14.03 -0.24 -17.86
N LYS A 143 -14.38 -1.20 -16.99
CA LYS A 143 -14.12 -2.64 -17.14
C LYS A 143 -12.64 -2.97 -17.39
N ILE A 144 -11.75 -2.23 -16.72
CA ILE A 144 -10.29 -2.38 -16.86
C ILE A 144 -9.72 -3.00 -15.59
N ALA A 145 -8.92 -4.06 -15.76
CA ALA A 145 -8.07 -4.61 -14.72
C ALA A 145 -6.64 -4.08 -14.88
N VAL A 146 -5.99 -3.80 -13.75
CA VAL A 146 -4.63 -3.30 -13.66
C VAL A 146 -3.87 -4.12 -12.65
N ASP A 147 -2.77 -4.70 -13.10
CA ASP A 147 -1.81 -5.38 -12.25
C ASP A 147 -0.99 -4.37 -11.47
N VAL A 148 -0.76 -4.66 -10.19
CA VAL A 148 0.05 -3.83 -9.31
C VAL A 148 1.24 -4.64 -8.82
N GLU A 149 2.41 -4.04 -8.99
CA GLU A 149 3.68 -4.56 -8.49
C GLU A 149 4.23 -3.61 -7.44
N VAL A 150 4.36 -4.07 -6.20
CA VAL A 150 4.83 -3.29 -5.05
C VAL A 150 6.30 -3.57 -4.79
N LYS A 151 7.07 -2.51 -4.60
CA LYS A 151 8.50 -2.57 -4.26
C LYS A 151 8.76 -1.68 -3.06
N ILE A 152 9.07 -2.29 -1.92
CA ILE A 152 9.41 -1.58 -0.68
C ILE A 152 10.90 -1.27 -0.65
N LYS A 153 11.20 -0.05 -0.19
CA LYS A 153 12.53 0.44 0.14
C LYS A 153 12.52 0.95 1.56
N GLU A 154 13.47 0.47 2.36
CA GLU A 154 13.72 0.93 3.72
C GLU A 154 15.09 1.62 3.76
N GLY A 155 15.19 2.75 4.47
CA GLY A 155 16.45 3.49 4.68
C GLY A 155 16.73 4.63 3.68
N ASN A 156 17.97 5.10 3.66
CA ASN A 156 18.42 6.19 2.78
C ASN A 156 18.21 5.83 1.31
N VAL A 157 17.22 6.46 0.68
CA VAL A 157 16.95 6.28 -0.75
C VAL A 157 17.59 7.41 -1.54
N SER A 158 18.21 7.00 -2.64
CA SER A 158 18.66 7.87 -3.73
C SER A 158 17.84 7.59 -5.00
N VAL A 159 17.98 8.48 -5.97
CA VAL A 159 17.47 8.33 -7.34
C VAL A 159 17.91 6.97 -7.94
N GLU A 160 19.14 6.54 -7.70
CA GLU A 160 19.69 5.26 -8.21
C GLU A 160 18.97 4.06 -7.59
N THR A 161 18.78 4.07 -6.27
CA THR A 161 18.08 2.97 -5.58
C THR A 161 16.60 2.89 -5.97
N MET A 162 15.98 4.03 -6.33
CA MET A 162 14.65 4.09 -6.93
C MET A 162 14.67 3.41 -8.31
N PHE A 163 15.61 3.78 -9.17
CA PHE A 163 15.78 3.17 -10.49
C PHE A 163 16.00 1.65 -10.42
N ASP A 164 16.75 1.15 -9.44
CA ASP A 164 16.91 -0.28 -9.23
C ASP A 164 15.61 -0.97 -8.83
N SER A 165 14.80 -0.31 -8.02
CA SER A 165 13.48 -0.81 -7.60
C SER A 165 12.53 -0.88 -8.79
N LEU A 166 12.55 0.15 -9.63
CA LEU A 166 11.83 0.17 -10.89
C LEU A 166 12.27 -1.01 -11.77
N SER A 167 13.57 -1.18 -12.00
CA SER A 167 14.11 -2.29 -12.80
C SER A 167 13.65 -3.66 -12.29
N ARG A 168 13.62 -3.87 -10.97
CA ARG A 168 13.12 -5.12 -10.37
C ARG A 168 11.62 -5.32 -10.57
N GLY A 169 10.82 -4.26 -10.42
CA GLY A 169 9.39 -4.30 -10.71
C GLY A 169 9.13 -4.64 -12.18
N LEU A 170 9.88 -4.04 -13.09
CA LEU A 170 9.80 -4.29 -14.52
C LEU A 170 10.20 -5.73 -14.88
N GLN A 171 11.28 -6.26 -14.31
CA GLN A 171 11.68 -7.65 -14.51
C GLN A 171 10.64 -8.64 -14.01
N SER A 172 9.98 -8.34 -12.87
CA SER A 172 8.88 -9.15 -12.34
C SER A 172 7.72 -9.21 -13.33
N LEU A 173 7.32 -8.06 -13.88
CA LEU A 173 6.27 -7.99 -14.90
C LEU A 173 6.65 -8.70 -16.21
N LYS A 174 7.91 -8.61 -16.65
CA LYS A 174 8.40 -9.28 -17.88
C LYS A 174 8.32 -10.80 -17.82
N ARG A 175 8.50 -11.41 -16.65
CA ARG A 175 8.45 -12.87 -16.48
C ARG A 175 7.03 -13.43 -16.56
N ARG A 176 6.01 -12.58 -16.50
CA ARG A 176 4.62 -13.00 -16.66
C ARG A 176 4.38 -13.29 -18.13
N ASP A 177 3.94 -14.52 -18.40
CA ASP A 177 3.58 -15.03 -19.73
C ASP A 177 2.45 -14.15 -20.29
N SER A 178 2.81 -13.08 -21.01
CA SER A 178 1.92 -11.97 -21.37
C SER A 178 0.99 -12.36 -22.52
N LYS A 179 0.05 -13.26 -22.24
CA LYS A 179 -1.03 -13.61 -23.17
C LYS A 179 -2.23 -12.68 -23.11
N SER A 180 -2.15 -11.54 -22.42
CA SER A 180 -3.21 -10.54 -22.51
C SER A 180 -2.67 -9.13 -22.30
N ASN A 181 -3.39 -8.15 -22.87
CA ASN A 181 -3.16 -6.71 -22.78
C ASN A 181 -3.36 -6.17 -21.34
N GLU A 182 -2.64 -6.74 -20.37
CA GLU A 182 -2.73 -6.38 -18.97
C GLU A 182 -1.92 -5.11 -18.71
N ARG A 183 -2.64 -4.09 -18.24
CA ARG A 183 -2.06 -2.81 -17.84
C ARG A 183 -1.40 -3.02 -16.49
N ALA A 184 -0.18 -2.54 -16.30
CA ALA A 184 0.51 -2.66 -15.02
C ALA A 184 0.90 -1.30 -14.43
N ILE A 185 0.88 -1.20 -13.11
CA ILE A 185 1.48 -0.11 -12.34
C ILE A 185 2.58 -0.68 -11.46
N VAL A 186 3.74 -0.03 -11.47
CA VAL A 186 4.79 -0.29 -10.47
C VAL A 186 4.66 0.73 -9.35
N VAL A 187 4.50 0.26 -8.12
CA VAL A 187 4.47 1.08 -6.91
C VAL A 187 5.80 0.94 -6.19
N ILE A 188 6.49 2.06 -6.02
CA ILE A 188 7.72 2.16 -5.23
C ILE A 188 7.34 2.83 -3.92
N HIS A 189 7.47 2.10 -2.82
CA HIS A 189 7.13 2.57 -1.49
C HIS A 189 8.37 2.78 -0.63
N ASN A 190 8.45 3.91 0.07
CA ASN A 190 9.34 4.11 1.20
C ASN A 190 8.53 4.58 2.41
N SER A 191 8.88 4.11 3.61
CA SER A 191 8.33 4.61 4.87
C SER A 191 8.57 6.11 5.06
N ASP A 192 9.71 6.64 4.62
CA ASP A 192 10.07 8.04 4.77
C ASP A 192 9.48 8.90 3.62
N ASP A 193 9.04 10.14 3.92
CA ASP A 193 8.71 11.11 2.85
C ASP A 193 10.02 11.51 2.20
N LEU A 194 10.28 10.99 1.03
CA LEU A 194 11.42 11.43 0.25
C LEU A 194 11.00 12.60 -0.63
N HIS A 195 12.02 13.34 -1.03
CA HIS A 195 11.97 14.42 -2.01
C HIS A 195 11.60 13.91 -3.42
N TRP A 196 10.72 12.91 -3.55
CA TRP A 196 10.19 12.37 -4.80
C TRP A 196 9.69 13.45 -5.73
N VAL A 197 9.01 14.46 -5.18
CA VAL A 197 8.52 15.61 -5.94
C VAL A 197 9.67 16.44 -6.51
N GLU A 198 10.76 16.62 -5.76
CA GLU A 198 11.93 17.37 -6.22
C GLU A 198 12.72 16.58 -7.25
N TRP A 199 12.89 15.27 -7.05
CA TRP A 199 13.53 14.40 -8.05
C TRP A 199 12.75 14.36 -9.36
N LEU A 200 11.42 14.33 -9.30
CA LEU A 200 10.58 14.37 -10.50
C LEU A 200 10.52 15.76 -11.16
N ARG A 201 11.00 16.81 -10.49
CA ARG A 201 11.20 18.14 -11.12
C ARG A 201 12.56 18.25 -11.79
N ASP A 202 13.48 17.33 -11.53
CA ASP A 202 14.78 17.29 -12.19
C ASP A 202 14.62 16.73 -13.63
N PRO A 203 14.95 17.52 -14.68
CA PRO A 203 14.87 17.09 -16.07
C PRO A 203 15.71 15.85 -16.39
N ASP A 204 16.86 15.65 -15.73
CA ASP A 204 17.72 14.51 -16.00
C ASP A 204 17.12 13.22 -15.43
N VAL A 205 16.51 13.31 -14.24
CA VAL A 205 15.80 12.19 -13.63
C VAL A 205 14.57 11.80 -14.46
N THR A 206 13.77 12.78 -14.88
CA THR A 206 12.58 12.52 -15.72
C THR A 206 12.95 11.97 -17.09
N LYS A 207 13.99 12.50 -17.75
CA LYS A 207 14.50 11.96 -19.02
C LYS A 207 14.98 10.51 -18.88
N ARG A 208 15.69 10.17 -17.80
CA ARG A 208 16.10 8.79 -17.49
C ARG A 208 14.89 7.87 -17.26
N LEU A 209 13.85 8.35 -16.57
CA LEU A 209 12.60 7.60 -16.37
C LEU A 209 11.85 7.35 -17.69
N ILE A 210 11.71 8.39 -18.52
CA ILE A 210 11.05 8.28 -19.84
C ILE A 210 11.78 7.29 -20.73
N SER A 211 13.10 7.41 -20.85
CA SER A 211 13.92 6.51 -21.66
C SER A 211 13.77 5.03 -21.26
N ARG A 212 13.54 4.74 -19.96
CA ARG A 212 13.24 3.38 -19.51
C ARG A 212 11.84 2.93 -19.87
N LEU A 213 10.83 3.79 -19.80
CA LEU A 213 9.45 3.44 -20.17
C LEU A 213 9.25 3.32 -21.69
N GLU A 214 10.11 3.95 -22.48
CA GLU A 214 10.10 3.91 -23.96
C GLU A 214 10.60 2.60 -24.55
N ASN A 215 11.37 1.81 -23.79
CA ASN A 215 11.85 0.54 -24.29
C ASN A 215 10.69 -0.44 -24.48
N ASP A 216 10.64 -1.06 -25.66
CA ASP A 216 9.56 -1.94 -26.13
C ASP A 216 9.21 -3.07 -25.15
N GLU A 217 10.18 -3.50 -24.34
CA GLU A 217 9.99 -4.51 -23.29
C GLU A 217 9.10 -4.05 -22.13
N TYR A 218 8.78 -2.74 -22.04
CA TYR A 218 8.07 -2.13 -20.93
C TYR A 218 6.72 -1.51 -21.32
N LYS A 219 6.22 -1.82 -22.53
CA LYS A 219 4.93 -1.33 -23.06
C LYS A 219 3.71 -1.60 -22.16
N ILE A 220 3.78 -2.63 -21.31
CA ILE A 220 2.71 -2.98 -20.36
C ILE A 220 2.62 -2.04 -19.15
N VAL A 221 3.71 -1.33 -18.81
CA VAL A 221 3.75 -0.42 -17.66
C VAL A 221 3.09 0.89 -18.03
N SER A 222 1.95 1.13 -17.40
CA SER A 222 1.06 2.25 -17.69
C SER A 222 1.24 3.41 -16.71
N GLY A 223 2.07 3.24 -15.68
CA GLY A 223 2.42 4.28 -14.71
C GLY A 223 3.34 3.80 -13.60
N ILE A 224 4.03 4.75 -12.96
CA ILE A 224 4.81 4.53 -11.75
C ILE A 224 4.16 5.34 -10.63
N VAL A 225 3.98 4.72 -9.47
CA VAL A 225 3.48 5.39 -8.27
C VAL A 225 4.56 5.37 -7.21
N PHE A 226 5.03 6.53 -6.82
CA PHE A 226 5.83 6.70 -5.62
C PHE A 226 4.88 6.92 -4.44
N SER A 227 5.11 6.19 -3.36
CA SER A 227 4.36 6.35 -2.12
C SER A 227 5.31 6.40 -0.94
N GLY A 228 4.94 7.17 0.06
CA GLY A 228 5.74 7.33 1.27
C GLY A 228 5.38 8.61 1.99
N GLY A 229 5.95 8.81 3.17
CA GLY A 229 5.62 9.98 3.98
C GLY A 229 4.21 9.92 4.53
N GLU A 230 4.11 9.75 5.85
CA GLU A 230 2.85 9.96 6.55
C GLU A 230 2.72 11.43 6.93
N LEU A 231 1.81 12.15 6.28
CA LEU A 231 1.42 13.47 6.74
C LEU A 231 0.40 13.29 7.88
N VAL A 232 0.80 13.66 9.09
CA VAL A 232 -0.12 13.86 10.21
C VAL A 232 -0.84 15.18 9.99
N ILE A 233 -2.14 15.14 9.74
CA ILE A 233 -2.97 16.34 9.74
C ILE A 233 -3.58 16.45 11.14
N ASN A 234 -3.12 17.46 11.90
CA ASN A 234 -3.64 17.73 13.24
C ASN A 234 -5.13 18.16 13.23
N GLU A 235 -5.74 17.94 14.38
CA GLU A 235 -7.10 17.46 14.58
C GLU A 235 -8.22 18.52 14.49
N LYS A 236 -9.41 18.06 14.12
CA LYS A 236 -10.64 18.45 14.81
C LYS A 236 -11.10 17.23 15.63
N ASP A 237 -11.42 17.44 16.91
CA ASP A 237 -12.10 16.49 17.79
C ASP A 237 -11.30 15.27 18.31
N GLY A 238 -10.00 15.43 18.63
CA GLY A 238 -9.25 14.43 19.41
C GLY A 238 -8.86 13.16 18.64
N GLY A 239 -8.87 13.21 17.31
CA GLY A 239 -8.44 12.11 16.45
C GLY A 239 -7.34 12.54 15.48
N GLN A 240 -6.31 11.70 15.33
CA GLN A 240 -5.23 11.94 14.39
C GLN A 240 -5.59 11.36 13.02
N GLN A 241 -5.38 12.16 11.96
CA GLN A 241 -5.56 11.75 10.58
C GLN A 241 -4.22 11.55 9.91
N TYR A 242 -4.04 10.38 9.31
CA TYR A 242 -2.85 10.02 8.59
C TYR A 242 -3.13 9.93 7.10
N HIS A 243 -2.27 10.58 6.32
CA HIS A 243 -2.30 10.52 4.87
C HIS A 243 -0.98 9.98 4.34
N THR A 244 -1.05 8.89 3.59
CA THR A 244 0.06 8.51 2.71
C THR A 244 0.06 9.46 1.51
N LYS A 245 1.21 10.07 1.25
CA LYS A 245 1.42 10.83 0.02
C LYS A 245 1.66 9.87 -1.13
N PHE A 246 0.91 10.08 -2.22
CA PHE A 246 1.11 9.38 -3.48
C PHE A 246 1.54 10.40 -4.53
N VAL A 247 2.72 10.20 -5.10
CA VAL A 247 3.22 10.95 -6.24
C VAL A 247 3.29 9.98 -7.39
N ALA A 248 2.45 10.16 -8.40
CA ALA A 248 2.49 9.29 -9.56
C ALA A 248 3.18 9.99 -10.73
N PHE A 249 3.93 9.22 -11.50
CA PHE A 249 4.64 9.67 -12.69
C PHE A 249 4.00 9.02 -13.92
N ARG A 250 3.74 9.82 -14.94
CA ARG A 250 3.18 9.37 -16.22
C ARG A 250 4.10 9.85 -17.34
N SER A 251 4.61 8.92 -18.13
CA SER A 251 5.26 9.25 -19.39
C SER A 251 4.23 9.20 -20.51
N ASN A 252 4.27 10.17 -21.43
CA ASN A 252 3.50 10.12 -22.68
C ASN A 252 3.97 8.99 -23.61
N ALA A 253 5.16 8.46 -23.35
CA ALA A 253 5.76 7.41 -24.13
C ALA A 253 5.27 5.99 -23.75
N ALA A 254 4.56 5.85 -22.62
CA ALA A 254 3.90 4.61 -22.28
C ALA A 254 2.76 4.35 -23.28
N THR A 255 2.91 3.30 -24.11
CA THR A 255 1.90 2.90 -25.10
C THR A 255 0.56 2.53 -24.46
N CYS A 256 0.58 2.06 -23.21
CA CYS A 256 -0.61 1.77 -22.44
C CYS A 256 -0.94 2.91 -21.47
N GLN A 257 -2.01 3.66 -21.75
CA GLN A 257 -2.49 4.72 -20.87
C GLN A 257 -3.58 4.23 -19.91
N LEU A 258 -3.47 4.59 -18.63
CA LEU A 258 -4.50 4.31 -17.63
C LEU A 258 -5.63 5.35 -17.64
N PRO A 259 -6.87 4.93 -17.28
CA PRO A 259 -7.96 5.86 -17.05
C PRO A 259 -7.63 6.90 -15.99
N LYS A 260 -8.16 8.12 -16.15
CA LYS A 260 -7.94 9.28 -15.25
C LYS A 260 -8.26 9.03 -13.77
N ARG A 261 -9.03 7.99 -13.44
CA ARG A 261 -9.44 7.65 -12.07
C ARG A 261 -8.39 6.86 -11.29
N PHE A 262 -7.46 6.19 -11.98
CA PHE A 262 -6.36 5.52 -11.31
C PHE A 262 -5.44 6.55 -10.64
N LEU A 263 -4.72 6.17 -9.58
CA LEU A 263 -3.56 6.92 -9.14
C LEU A 263 -2.49 6.80 -10.23
N THR A 264 -2.63 7.67 -11.22
CA THR A 264 -1.60 8.04 -12.17
C THR A 264 -1.38 9.53 -11.99
N GLY A 265 -0.16 10.01 -12.18
CA GLY A 265 0.28 11.34 -11.73
C GLY A 265 -0.76 12.44 -11.81
N SER A 266 -0.90 13.21 -10.73
CA SER A 266 -1.49 14.54 -10.81
C SER A 266 -0.37 15.53 -11.08
N GLY A 267 -0.14 15.83 -12.36
CA GLY A 267 0.71 16.93 -12.78
C GLY A 267 1.35 16.68 -14.13
N ASN A 268 1.12 17.60 -15.07
CA ASN A 268 2.23 18.05 -15.87
C ASN A 268 3.21 18.66 -14.86
N ILE A 269 4.23 17.89 -14.48
CA ILE A 269 5.49 18.47 -14.03
C ILE A 269 6.30 18.67 -15.31
#